data_AF-A0A0T5PAB4-F1
#
_entry.id   AF-A0A0T5PAB4-F1
#
_cell.length_a   1.000
_cell.length_b   1.000
_cell.length_c   1.000
_cell.angle_alpha   90.00
_cell.angle_beta   90.00
_cell.angle_gamma   90.00
#
_symmetry.space_group_name_H-M   'P 1'
#
loop_
_entity.id
_entity.type
_entity.pdbx_description
1 polymer ?
#
loop_
_entity_poly.entity_id
_entity_poly.type
_entity_poly.pdbx_seq_one_letter_code
_entity_poly.pdbx_strand_id
1 'polypeptide(L)'
;MAVVYQTAELLAEAGYETGLVHNSPGACHPDYAVTVPNYYTRAIARVMARYSGRLGRLRALVNRLLSGDSAKRGKALDLRPDDVIVMGEWQMPDVMEAFPRHRKIVYVQNPFAHVDAHARALGRGLDPVAQIDHYIGISDANMSVFDLLGLDRVSYFPVAPKLDLFPYRETKKKLVTYMPRKRPQEALVVDNALRARGRLKGYDLVAIDGVPPAKVAELLGDSLIFISFLKQEALGFPAAEAMSAGCITVGFTGFGTEEYFSPDTGVPTPEGDLPALVQATESVIAEYESSPARLDALRKDASAFVRDRYAPERFRKGLLEAWKQIETALESSKRT
;
A
#
# COMPACT_ATOMS: atom_id res chain seq x y z
N MET A 1 -0.40 -0.81 -6.76
CA MET A 1 -1.55 -1.72 -6.85
C MET A 1 -2.83 -0.94 -6.64
N ALA A 2 -3.85 -1.12 -7.48
CA ALA A 2 -5.10 -0.39 -7.38
C ALA A 2 -6.10 -1.13 -6.47
N VAL A 3 -5.77 -1.26 -5.17
CA VAL A 3 -6.56 -2.05 -4.20
C VAL A 3 -8.04 -1.66 -4.22
N VAL A 4 -8.33 -0.36 -4.24
CA VAL A 4 -9.71 0.16 -4.31
C VAL A 4 -10.46 -0.28 -5.57
N TYR A 5 -9.75 -0.44 -6.70
CA TYR A 5 -10.37 -0.92 -7.95
C TYR A 5 -10.73 -2.40 -7.82
N GLN A 6 -9.80 -3.20 -7.30
CA GLN A 6 -10.03 -4.63 -7.07
C GLN A 6 -11.15 -4.86 -6.05
N THR A 7 -11.24 -4.05 -4.99
CA THR A 7 -12.34 -4.08 -4.03
C THR A 7 -13.69 -3.81 -4.72
N ALA A 8 -13.78 -2.80 -5.59
CA ALA A 8 -15.02 -2.48 -6.31
C ALA A 8 -15.47 -3.64 -7.21
N GLU A 9 -14.55 -4.29 -7.91
CA GLU A 9 -14.84 -5.44 -8.77
C GLU A 9 -15.28 -6.67 -7.97
N LEU A 10 -14.57 -7.01 -6.89
CA LEU A 10 -14.93 -8.15 -6.04
C LEU A 10 -16.32 -7.97 -5.38
N LEU A 11 -16.68 -6.74 -5.01
CA LEU A 11 -18.02 -6.43 -4.53
C LEU A 11 -19.07 -6.52 -5.65
N ALA A 12 -18.77 -6.05 -6.86
CA ALA A 12 -19.67 -6.22 -8.01
C ALA A 12 -19.93 -7.69 -8.33
N GLU A 13 -18.89 -8.53 -8.33
CA GLU A 13 -19.01 -9.98 -8.50
C GLU A 13 -19.89 -10.65 -7.44
N ALA A 14 -19.91 -10.09 -6.22
CA ALA A 14 -20.75 -10.55 -5.12
C ALA A 14 -22.20 -10.02 -5.19
N GLY A 15 -22.54 -9.24 -6.22
CA GLY A 15 -23.89 -8.73 -6.48
C GLY A 15 -24.17 -7.32 -5.95
N TYR A 16 -23.17 -6.62 -5.43
CA TYR A 16 -23.34 -5.22 -5.00
C TYR A 16 -23.34 -4.26 -6.19
N GLU A 17 -24.19 -3.24 -6.15
CA GLU A 17 -24.15 -2.13 -7.12
C GLU A 17 -22.96 -1.22 -6.80
N THR A 18 -21.83 -1.45 -7.45
CA THR A 18 -20.59 -0.68 -7.21
C THR A 18 -20.18 0.16 -8.42
N GLY A 19 -19.42 1.22 -8.15
CA GLY A 19 -18.83 2.06 -9.18
C GLY A 19 -17.61 2.79 -8.67
N LEU A 20 -16.71 3.13 -9.59
CA LEU A 20 -15.53 3.92 -9.29
C LEU A 20 -15.80 5.41 -9.49
N VAL A 21 -15.31 6.24 -8.57
CA VAL A 21 -15.48 7.69 -8.64
C VAL A 21 -14.13 8.36 -8.81
N HIS A 22 -14.03 9.25 -9.79
CA HIS A 22 -12.83 10.05 -10.05
C HIS A 22 -13.09 11.56 -9.96
N ASN A 23 -12.01 12.33 -9.81
CA ASN A 23 -12.08 13.79 -9.73
C ASN A 23 -12.27 14.49 -11.10
N SER A 24 -12.15 13.74 -12.20
CA SER A 24 -12.33 14.25 -13.56
C SER A 24 -12.91 13.18 -14.49
N PRO A 25 -13.59 13.58 -15.58
CA PRO A 25 -14.24 12.64 -16.50
C PRO A 25 -13.27 11.68 -17.18
N GLY A 26 -12.03 12.09 -17.46
CA GLY A 26 -11.03 11.27 -18.18
C GLY A 26 -10.04 10.55 -17.28
N ALA A 27 -10.17 10.66 -15.95
CA ALA A 27 -9.29 9.97 -15.02
C ALA A 27 -9.58 8.48 -15.02
N CYS A 28 -8.53 7.67 -15.09
CA CYS A 28 -8.56 6.23 -14.88
C CYS A 28 -7.17 5.79 -14.39
N HIS A 29 -7.07 4.61 -13.79
CA HIS A 29 -5.78 4.03 -13.49
C HIS A 29 -5.15 3.47 -14.78
N PRO A 30 -3.95 3.92 -15.21
CA PRO A 30 -3.41 3.62 -16.54
C PRO A 30 -3.24 2.12 -16.80
N ASP A 31 -2.86 1.37 -15.76
CA ASP A 31 -2.58 -0.08 -15.86
C ASP A 31 -3.71 -0.96 -15.31
N TYR A 32 -4.93 -0.45 -15.19
CA TYR A 32 -6.07 -1.21 -14.66
C TYR A 32 -7.28 -1.12 -15.59
N ALA A 33 -7.69 -2.25 -16.15
CA ALA A 33 -8.90 -2.35 -16.94
C ALA A 33 -10.11 -2.28 -16.00
N VAL A 34 -10.89 -1.21 -16.07
CA VAL A 34 -12.08 -1.02 -15.23
C VAL A 34 -13.23 -1.85 -15.77
N THR A 35 -13.77 -2.77 -14.98
CA THR A 35 -14.95 -3.58 -15.34
C THR A 35 -16.26 -3.10 -14.71
N VAL A 36 -16.20 -2.16 -13.76
CA VAL A 36 -17.35 -1.55 -13.08
C VAL A 36 -17.71 -0.19 -13.66
N PRO A 37 -18.95 0.32 -13.47
CA PRO A 37 -19.32 1.68 -13.84
C PRO A 37 -18.31 2.73 -13.33
N ASN A 38 -17.98 3.69 -14.21
CA ASN A 38 -17.04 4.76 -13.91
C ASN A 38 -17.76 6.11 -13.87
N TYR A 39 -17.61 6.83 -12.76
CA TYR A 39 -18.24 8.10 -12.46
C TYR A 39 -17.20 9.19 -12.17
N TYR A 40 -17.61 10.45 -12.27
CA TYR A 40 -16.80 11.57 -11.82
C TYR A 40 -17.58 12.58 -10.99
N THR A 41 -16.88 13.23 -10.06
CA THR A 41 -17.39 14.39 -9.32
C THR A 41 -16.34 15.49 -9.25
N ARG A 42 -16.81 16.74 -9.24
CA ARG A 42 -15.95 17.92 -8.99
C ARG A 42 -16.06 18.42 -7.55
N ALA A 43 -16.91 17.81 -6.72
CA ALA A 43 -17.17 18.27 -5.35
C ALA A 43 -15.90 18.22 -4.48
N ILE A 44 -15.18 17.09 -4.52
CA ILE A 44 -13.92 16.89 -3.78
C ILE A 44 -12.87 17.92 -4.21
N ALA A 45 -12.67 18.10 -5.52
CA ALA A 45 -11.72 19.07 -6.05
C ALA A 45 -12.05 20.52 -5.63
N ARG A 46 -13.34 20.87 -5.49
CA ARG A 46 -13.76 22.19 -4.98
C ARG A 46 -13.39 22.37 -3.50
N VAL A 47 -13.52 21.32 -2.68
CA VAL A 47 -13.07 21.35 -1.27
C VAL A 47 -11.55 21.50 -1.21
N MET A 48 -10.81 20.65 -1.92
CA MET A 48 -9.34 20.73 -1.96
C MET A 48 -8.82 22.12 -2.36
N ALA A 49 -9.50 22.80 -3.30
CA ALA A 49 -9.14 24.14 -3.74
C ALA A 49 -9.26 25.21 -2.64
N ARG A 50 -10.14 25.04 -1.64
CA ARG A 50 -10.29 25.95 -0.48
C ARG A 50 -9.06 25.92 0.41
N TYR A 51 -8.43 24.75 0.55
CA TYR A 51 -7.24 24.52 1.36
C TYR A 51 -5.93 24.65 0.57
N SER A 52 -6.02 24.92 -0.73
CA SER A 52 -4.86 25.07 -1.60
C SER A 52 -4.32 26.50 -1.61
N GLY A 53 -3.01 26.65 -1.44
CA GLY A 53 -2.31 27.93 -1.66
C GLY A 53 -2.51 28.48 -3.09
N ARG A 54 -2.12 29.75 -3.33
CA ARG A 54 -2.29 30.41 -4.65
C ARG A 54 -1.73 29.58 -5.82
N LEU A 55 -0.54 28.99 -5.62
CA LEU A 55 0.11 28.09 -6.60
C LEU A 55 -0.68 26.80 -6.85
N GLY A 56 -1.28 26.21 -5.81
CA GLY A 56 -2.11 25.02 -5.94
C GLY A 56 -3.40 25.28 -6.73
N ARG A 57 -4.03 26.45 -6.49
CA ARG A 57 -5.20 26.89 -7.26
C ARG A 57 -4.89 27.15 -8.73
N LEU A 58 -3.74 27.76 -9.03
CA LEU A 58 -3.28 27.98 -10.39
C LEU A 58 -3.02 26.66 -11.13
N ARG A 59 -2.34 25.69 -10.48
CA ARG A 59 -2.15 24.33 -11.04
C ARG A 59 -3.46 23.60 -11.30
N ALA A 60 -4.44 23.70 -10.39
CA ALA A 60 -5.75 23.09 -10.58
C ALA A 60 -6.51 23.70 -11.77
N LEU A 61 -6.39 25.01 -11.99
CA LEU A 61 -6.96 25.70 -13.15
C LEU A 61 -6.31 25.23 -14.45
N VAL A 62 -4.98 25.17 -14.48
CA VAL A 62 -4.20 24.69 -15.64
C VAL A 62 -4.54 23.24 -15.97
N ASN A 63 -4.57 22.35 -14.98
CA ASN A 63 -4.95 20.95 -15.19
C ASN A 63 -6.38 20.79 -15.73
N ARG A 64 -7.31 21.66 -15.31
CA ARG A 64 -8.69 21.68 -15.83
C ARG A 64 -8.76 22.10 -17.29
N LEU A 65 -7.90 23.02 -17.72
CA LEU A 65 -7.80 23.48 -19.11
C LEU A 65 -7.09 22.44 -19.99
N LEU A 66 -6.10 21.72 -19.44
CA LEU A 66 -5.32 20.70 -20.15
C LEU A 66 -6.00 19.32 -20.19
N SER A 67 -6.98 19.05 -19.32
CA SER A 67 -7.81 17.83 -19.39
C SER A 67 -8.76 17.90 -20.59
N GLY A 68 -8.19 17.63 -21.77
CA GLY A 68 -8.89 17.52 -23.04
C GLY A 68 -9.88 16.36 -23.10
N ASP A 69 -10.69 16.38 -24.14
CA ASP A 69 -11.73 15.42 -24.46
C ASP A 69 -11.13 14.02 -24.75
N SER A 70 -11.03 13.16 -23.73
CA SER A 70 -10.68 11.75 -23.91
C SER A 70 -11.94 10.91 -24.17
N ALA A 71 -11.87 9.97 -25.10
CA ALA A 71 -12.99 9.17 -25.59
C ALA A 71 -13.60 8.18 -24.57
N LYS A 72 -13.10 8.12 -23.32
CA LYS A 72 -13.63 7.31 -22.21
C LYS A 72 -14.03 8.20 -21.04
N ARG A 73 -15.04 9.05 -21.23
CA ARG A 73 -15.56 9.89 -20.15
C ARG A 73 -16.41 9.07 -19.18
N GLY A 74 -16.05 9.09 -17.90
CA GLY A 74 -16.94 8.64 -16.82
C GLY A 74 -18.25 9.43 -16.82
N LYS A 75 -19.32 8.83 -16.30
CA LYS A 75 -20.62 9.50 -16.14
C LYS A 75 -20.56 10.51 -14.99
N ALA A 76 -21.35 11.58 -15.04
CA ALA A 76 -21.47 12.46 -13.87
C ALA A 76 -22.02 11.64 -12.70
N LEU A 77 -21.39 11.79 -11.53
CA LEU A 77 -21.85 11.11 -10.32
C LEU A 77 -23.21 11.69 -9.90
N ASP A 78 -24.20 10.82 -9.81
CA ASP A 78 -25.52 11.08 -9.26
C ASP A 78 -25.71 10.13 -8.08
N LEU A 79 -25.57 10.66 -6.85
CA LEU A 79 -25.64 9.86 -5.62
C LEU A 79 -27.08 9.84 -5.09
N ARG A 80 -27.57 8.65 -4.78
CA ARG A 80 -28.78 8.45 -3.99
C ARG A 80 -28.49 8.71 -2.51
N PRO A 81 -29.49 9.10 -1.69
CA PRO A 81 -29.29 9.35 -0.27
C PRO A 81 -28.75 8.15 0.53
N ASP A 82 -29.00 6.92 0.06
CA ASP A 82 -28.59 5.68 0.70
C ASP A 82 -27.29 5.08 0.13
N ASP A 83 -26.69 5.70 -0.88
CA ASP A 83 -25.39 5.28 -1.41
C ASP A 83 -24.28 5.50 -0.36
N VAL A 84 -23.32 4.57 -0.35
CA VAL A 84 -22.18 4.57 0.56
C VAL A 84 -20.92 4.98 -0.20
N ILE A 85 -20.20 5.99 0.31
CA ILE A 85 -18.95 6.44 -0.27
C ILE A 85 -17.78 5.72 0.42
N VAL A 86 -17.05 4.90 -0.33
CA VAL A 86 -15.78 4.31 0.12
C VAL A 86 -14.62 5.16 -0.40
N MET A 87 -13.73 5.60 0.49
CA MET A 87 -12.63 6.51 0.14
C MET A 87 -11.30 6.07 0.75
N GLY A 88 -10.20 6.41 0.08
CA GLY A 88 -8.87 6.26 0.66
C GLY A 88 -8.63 7.25 1.81
N GLU A 89 -7.79 6.87 2.76
CA GLU A 89 -7.52 7.63 3.98
C GLU A 89 -7.13 9.09 3.74
N TRP A 90 -6.30 9.34 2.73
CA TRP A 90 -5.82 10.69 2.44
C TRP A 90 -6.94 11.66 2.05
N GLN A 91 -7.99 11.16 1.38
CA GLN A 91 -9.11 11.96 0.89
C GLN A 91 -10.21 12.16 1.93
N MET A 92 -10.15 11.43 3.06
CA MET A 92 -11.15 11.45 4.13
C MET A 92 -11.68 12.86 4.46
N PRO A 93 -10.84 13.85 4.85
CA PRO A 93 -11.37 15.17 5.21
C PRO A 93 -12.07 15.88 4.04
N ASP A 94 -11.57 15.72 2.81
CA ASP A 94 -12.12 16.40 1.64
C ASP A 94 -13.48 15.80 1.22
N VAL A 95 -13.64 14.48 1.37
CA VAL A 95 -14.91 13.78 1.09
C VAL A 95 -15.93 14.03 2.19
N MET A 96 -15.52 14.08 3.46
CA MET A 96 -16.39 14.42 4.59
C MET A 96 -17.10 15.76 4.36
N GLU A 97 -16.36 16.79 3.96
CA GLU A 97 -16.92 18.11 3.64
C GLU A 97 -17.71 18.14 2.33
N ALA A 98 -17.28 17.39 1.30
CA ALA A 98 -17.94 17.40 0.00
C ALA A 98 -19.32 16.71 0.06
N PHE A 99 -19.48 15.71 0.92
CA PHE A 99 -20.67 14.87 1.00
C PHE A 99 -21.16 14.68 2.44
N PRO A 100 -21.48 15.76 3.17
CA PRO A 100 -21.71 15.69 4.62
C PRO A 100 -22.83 14.73 5.01
N ARG A 101 -23.84 14.56 4.16
CA ARG A 101 -25.05 13.77 4.42
C ARG A 101 -24.99 12.31 3.98
N HIS A 102 -23.97 11.89 3.22
CA HIS A 102 -23.89 10.52 2.71
C HIS A 102 -23.15 9.64 3.71
N ARG A 103 -23.41 8.33 3.66
CA ARG A 103 -22.66 7.33 4.44
C ARG A 103 -21.23 7.23 3.91
N LYS A 104 -20.26 7.04 4.81
CA LYS A 104 -18.83 7.10 4.48
C LYS A 104 -18.06 5.97 5.14
N ILE A 105 -17.25 5.29 4.34
CA ILE A 105 -16.31 4.27 4.80
C ILE A 105 -14.90 4.71 4.39
N VAL A 106 -13.95 4.63 5.31
CA VAL A 106 -12.55 4.91 5.01
C VAL A 106 -11.80 3.60 4.81
N TYR A 107 -11.29 3.38 3.60
CA TYR A 107 -10.39 2.29 3.28
C TYR A 107 -8.95 2.75 3.48
N VAL A 108 -8.32 2.29 4.56
CA VAL A 108 -7.03 2.78 5.04
C VAL A 108 -5.89 1.90 4.52
N GLN A 109 -5.31 2.29 3.38
CA GLN A 109 -4.16 1.60 2.78
C GLN A 109 -2.83 1.96 3.44
N ASN A 110 -2.75 3.11 4.11
CA ASN A 110 -1.58 3.53 4.85
C ASN A 110 -1.99 4.12 6.21
N PRO A 111 -1.71 3.43 7.34
CA PRO A 111 -2.13 3.90 8.66
C PRO A 111 -1.43 5.21 9.07
N PHE A 112 -0.22 5.47 8.60
CA PHE A 112 0.51 6.71 8.89
C PHE A 112 -0.13 7.91 8.18
N ALA A 113 -0.51 7.74 6.91
CA ALA A 113 -1.24 8.77 6.17
C ALA A 113 -2.65 9.01 6.74
N HIS A 114 -3.23 7.99 7.39
CA HIS A 114 -4.50 8.13 8.09
C HIS A 114 -4.41 9.02 9.32
N VAL A 115 -3.34 8.90 10.12
CA VAL A 115 -3.09 9.82 11.24
C VAL A 115 -3.04 11.27 10.75
N ASP A 116 -2.31 11.54 9.67
CA ASP A 116 -2.24 12.88 9.07
C ASP A 116 -3.62 13.36 8.57
N ALA A 117 -4.40 12.47 7.94
CA ALA A 117 -5.74 12.79 7.46
C ALA A 117 -6.72 13.06 8.61
N HIS A 118 -6.62 12.30 9.70
CA HIS A 118 -7.42 12.47 10.91
C HIS A 118 -7.10 13.80 11.58
N ALA A 119 -5.83 14.13 11.77
CA ALA A 119 -5.41 15.43 12.31
C ALA A 119 -5.89 16.60 11.43
N ARG A 120 -5.80 16.46 10.10
CA ARG A 120 -6.35 17.47 9.16
C ARG A 120 -7.86 17.62 9.30
N ALA A 121 -8.61 16.54 9.51
CA ALA A 121 -10.06 16.62 9.68
C ALA A 121 -10.43 17.37 10.97
N LEU A 122 -9.78 17.03 12.09
CA LEU A 122 -9.96 17.74 13.36
C LEU A 122 -9.62 19.24 13.23
N GLY A 123 -8.52 19.56 12.56
CA GLY A 123 -8.12 20.95 12.28
C GLY A 123 -9.12 21.74 11.43
N ARG A 124 -10.05 21.06 10.75
CA ARG A 124 -11.16 21.67 9.99
C ARG A 124 -12.48 21.71 10.78
N GLY A 125 -12.48 21.29 12.04
CA GLY A 125 -13.68 21.19 12.87
C GLY A 125 -14.60 20.04 12.48
N LEU A 126 -14.08 19.03 11.75
CA LEU A 126 -14.79 17.80 11.47
C LEU A 126 -14.59 16.82 12.61
N ASP A 127 -15.53 15.90 12.77
CA ASP A 127 -15.47 14.81 13.75
C ASP A 127 -15.45 13.47 12.99
N PRO A 128 -14.27 12.90 12.68
CA PRO A 128 -14.18 11.62 11.99
C PRO A 128 -14.83 10.48 12.76
N VAL A 129 -14.72 10.47 14.09
CA VAL A 129 -15.27 9.40 14.93
C VAL A 129 -16.79 9.36 14.80
N ALA A 130 -17.44 10.52 14.77
CA ALA A 130 -18.90 10.60 14.61
C ALA A 130 -19.36 10.48 13.14
N GLN A 131 -18.60 11.03 12.19
CA GLN A 131 -19.07 11.22 10.80
C GLN A 131 -18.65 10.10 9.82
N ILE A 132 -17.74 9.22 10.22
CA ILE A 132 -17.38 8.02 9.46
C ILE A 132 -18.15 6.83 10.00
N ASP A 133 -18.72 6.05 9.10
CA ASP A 133 -19.54 4.89 9.47
C ASP A 133 -18.71 3.64 9.73
N HIS A 134 -17.58 3.49 9.04
CA HIS A 134 -16.68 2.35 9.20
C HIS A 134 -15.27 2.63 8.67
N TYR A 135 -14.27 1.95 9.23
CA TYR A 135 -12.89 1.95 8.75
C TYR A 135 -12.45 0.55 8.36
N ILE A 136 -11.75 0.42 7.23
CA ILE A 136 -11.19 -0.84 6.76
C ILE A 136 -9.67 -0.72 6.77
N GLY A 137 -8.99 -1.53 7.59
CA GLY A 137 -7.53 -1.66 7.61
C GLY A 137 -7.04 -2.81 6.72
N ILE A 138 -5.77 -2.75 6.32
CA ILE A 138 -5.13 -3.78 5.49
C ILE A 138 -3.88 -4.42 6.10
N SER A 139 -3.41 -3.90 7.24
CA SER A 139 -2.32 -4.47 8.03
C SER A 139 -2.59 -4.38 9.53
N ASP A 140 -1.84 -5.11 10.34
CA ASP A 140 -1.94 -5.03 11.81
C ASP A 140 -1.64 -3.62 12.33
N ALA A 141 -0.76 -2.86 11.66
CA ALA A 141 -0.49 -1.47 12.00
C ALA A 141 -1.72 -0.56 11.84
N ASN A 142 -2.69 -0.91 11.00
CA ASN A 142 -3.97 -0.21 10.98
C ASN A 142 -4.72 -0.36 12.30
N MET A 143 -4.72 -1.57 12.88
CA MET A 143 -5.46 -1.85 14.11
C MET A 143 -4.90 -1.03 15.27
N SER A 144 -3.58 -0.94 15.41
CA SER A 144 -2.94 -0.10 16.43
C SER A 144 -3.26 1.39 16.24
N VAL A 145 -3.32 1.87 15.00
CA VAL A 145 -3.73 3.26 14.72
C VAL A 145 -5.21 3.49 14.98
N PHE A 146 -6.07 2.51 14.70
CA PHE A 146 -7.50 2.62 15.01
C PHE A 146 -7.76 2.71 16.51
N ASP A 147 -7.08 1.88 17.30
CA ASP A 147 -7.13 1.94 18.76
C ASP A 147 -6.64 3.30 19.28
N LEU A 148 -5.48 3.78 18.81
CA LEU A 148 -4.94 5.10 19.15
C LEU A 148 -5.93 6.24 18.89
N LEU A 149 -6.69 6.16 17.79
CA LEU A 149 -7.65 7.18 17.38
C LEU A 149 -9.04 6.98 17.98
N GLY A 150 -9.25 5.97 18.83
CA GLY A 150 -10.54 5.67 19.45
C GLY A 150 -11.61 5.22 18.45
N LEU A 151 -11.22 4.49 17.41
CA LEU A 151 -12.12 4.02 16.35
C LEU A 151 -12.59 2.60 16.65
N ASP A 152 -13.91 2.44 16.82
CA ASP A 152 -14.55 1.18 17.22
C ASP A 152 -15.20 0.42 16.05
N ARG A 153 -15.66 1.14 15.03
CA ARG A 153 -16.29 0.60 13.83
C ARG A 153 -15.24 0.27 12.77
N VAL A 154 -14.57 -0.86 12.97
CA VAL A 154 -13.41 -1.26 12.16
C VAL A 154 -13.50 -2.69 11.66
N SER A 155 -12.94 -2.93 10.48
CA SER A 155 -12.66 -4.28 9.95
C SER A 155 -11.26 -4.33 9.39
N TYR A 156 -10.75 -5.55 9.24
CA TYR A 156 -9.40 -5.78 8.75
C TYR A 156 -9.34 -7.07 7.94
N PHE A 157 -8.61 -7.01 6.82
CA PHE A 157 -8.21 -8.18 6.05
C PHE A 157 -6.95 -7.86 5.22
N PRO A 158 -6.10 -8.85 4.94
CA PRO A 158 -4.96 -8.66 4.04
C PRO A 158 -5.43 -8.37 2.61
N VAL A 159 -4.72 -7.49 1.92
CA VAL A 159 -4.83 -7.33 0.46
C VAL A 159 -3.85 -8.25 -0.25
N ALA A 160 -4.14 -8.60 -1.50
CA ALA A 160 -3.32 -9.53 -2.27
C ALA A 160 -2.39 -8.80 -3.25
N PRO A 161 -1.07 -8.70 -3.00
CA PRO A 161 -0.10 -8.30 -4.01
C PRO A 161 -0.06 -9.30 -5.16
N LYS A 162 0.45 -8.88 -6.31
CA LYS A 162 0.63 -9.74 -7.50
C LYS A 162 1.85 -10.66 -7.33
N LEU A 163 1.88 -11.47 -6.28
CA LEU A 163 3.01 -12.36 -5.95
C LEU A 163 3.28 -13.45 -6.99
N ASP A 164 2.34 -13.71 -7.91
CA ASP A 164 2.56 -14.61 -9.04
C ASP A 164 3.55 -14.07 -10.08
N LEU A 165 3.79 -12.75 -10.09
CA LEU A 165 4.89 -12.16 -10.86
C LEU A 165 6.27 -12.47 -10.24
N PHE A 166 6.30 -12.91 -8.99
CA PHE A 166 7.51 -13.12 -8.19
C PHE A 166 7.56 -14.56 -7.66
N PRO A 167 7.60 -15.59 -8.54
CA PRO A 167 7.67 -16.97 -8.12
C PRO A 167 9.00 -17.24 -7.39
N TYR A 168 8.96 -18.13 -6.41
CA TYR A 168 10.15 -18.58 -5.71
C TYR A 168 11.18 -19.15 -6.68
N ARG A 169 12.45 -18.74 -6.53
CA ARG A 169 13.58 -19.32 -7.26
C ARG A 169 14.59 -19.91 -6.28
N GLU A 170 14.88 -21.19 -6.46
CA GLU A 170 15.88 -21.92 -5.67
C GLU A 170 17.29 -21.39 -5.96
N THR A 171 17.65 -21.29 -7.23
CA THR A 171 18.97 -20.79 -7.65
C THR A 171 18.99 -19.27 -7.71
N LYS A 172 19.94 -18.67 -6.99
CA LYS A 172 20.17 -17.22 -6.93
C LYS A 172 21.56 -16.86 -7.45
N LYS A 173 21.71 -15.63 -7.94
CA LYS A 173 23.02 -15.03 -8.26
C LYS A 173 23.58 -14.35 -7.02
N LYS A 174 24.90 -14.14 -6.98
CA LYS A 174 25.54 -13.26 -6.00
C LYS A 174 25.18 -11.80 -6.29
N LEU A 175 23.93 -11.45 -6.01
CA LEU A 175 23.34 -10.17 -6.33
C LEU A 175 22.55 -9.68 -5.12
N VAL A 176 22.85 -8.44 -4.73
CA VAL A 176 22.12 -7.65 -3.74
C VAL A 176 21.36 -6.56 -4.48
N THR A 177 20.04 -6.50 -4.28
CA THR A 177 19.20 -5.43 -4.86
C THR A 177 18.52 -4.60 -3.79
N TYR A 178 18.09 -3.40 -4.18
CA TYR A 178 17.34 -2.49 -3.29
C TYR A 178 16.51 -1.51 -4.12
N MET A 179 15.49 -0.90 -3.51
CA MET A 179 14.67 0.13 -4.17
C MET A 179 14.85 1.48 -3.45
N PRO A 180 15.47 2.51 -4.07
CA PRO A 180 15.89 3.73 -3.36
C PRO A 180 14.75 4.74 -3.15
N ARG A 181 13.64 4.63 -3.91
CA ARG A 181 12.60 5.68 -4.03
C ARG A 181 12.11 6.28 -2.70
N LYS A 182 11.96 5.49 -1.64
CA LYS A 182 11.41 5.94 -0.35
C LYS A 182 12.43 6.61 0.56
N ARG A 183 13.70 6.21 0.48
CA ARG A 183 14.81 6.71 1.29
C ARG A 183 16.06 6.91 0.40
N PRO A 184 16.01 7.78 -0.62
CA PRO A 184 17.07 7.82 -1.65
C PRO A 184 18.43 8.24 -1.09
N GLN A 185 18.45 9.16 -0.11
CA GLN A 185 19.69 9.61 0.52
C GLN A 185 20.32 8.50 1.37
N GLU A 186 19.52 7.78 2.16
CA GLU A 186 19.99 6.67 2.98
C GLU A 186 20.47 5.50 2.12
N ALA A 187 19.73 5.17 1.06
CA ALA A 187 20.10 4.15 0.09
C ALA A 187 21.44 4.47 -0.59
N LEU A 188 21.67 5.74 -0.96
CA LEU A 188 22.95 6.19 -1.51
C LEU A 188 24.11 6.02 -0.52
N VAL A 189 23.90 6.37 0.75
CA VAL A 189 24.93 6.23 1.80
C VAL A 189 25.26 4.76 2.04
N VAL A 190 24.25 3.89 2.15
CA VAL A 190 24.43 2.44 2.37
C VAL A 190 25.12 1.78 1.18
N ASP A 191 24.72 2.11 -0.06
CA ASP A 191 25.37 1.60 -1.28
C ASP A 191 26.86 1.96 -1.32
N ASN A 192 27.19 3.24 -1.11
CA ASN A 192 28.58 3.69 -1.07
C ASN A 192 29.38 3.01 0.06
N ALA A 193 28.77 2.85 1.25
CA ALA A 193 29.42 2.20 2.37
C ALA A 193 29.73 0.72 2.08
N LEU A 194 28.76 -0.04 1.55
CA LEU A 194 28.93 -1.45 1.21
C LEU A 194 30.03 -1.66 0.16
N ARG A 195 30.09 -0.79 -0.86
CA ARG A 195 31.14 -0.82 -1.88
C ARG A 195 32.52 -0.49 -1.30
N ALA A 196 32.61 0.56 -0.48
CA ALA A 196 33.89 1.03 0.05
C ALA A 196 34.52 0.07 1.07
N ARG A 197 33.71 -0.71 1.80
CA ARG A 197 34.18 -1.59 2.88
C ARG A 197 34.78 -2.90 2.38
N GLY A 198 34.64 -3.23 1.09
CA GLY A 198 35.28 -4.40 0.48
C GLY A 198 34.77 -5.76 0.97
N ARG A 199 33.58 -5.80 1.61
CA ARG A 199 32.99 -7.02 2.22
C ARG A 199 31.90 -7.67 1.38
N LEU A 200 31.69 -7.21 0.15
CA LEU A 200 30.69 -7.77 -0.75
C LEU A 200 31.06 -9.16 -1.29
N LYS A 201 32.28 -9.68 -1.11
CA LYS A 201 32.68 -11.05 -1.52
C LYS A 201 32.27 -11.45 -2.96
N GLY A 202 32.35 -10.50 -3.89
CA GLY A 202 31.98 -10.71 -5.30
C GLY A 202 30.48 -10.62 -5.59
N TYR A 203 29.67 -10.15 -4.63
CA TYR A 203 28.27 -9.80 -4.89
C TYR A 203 28.19 -8.47 -5.64
N ASP A 204 27.36 -8.46 -6.68
CA ASP A 204 26.93 -7.23 -7.32
C ASP A 204 25.90 -6.52 -6.44
N LEU A 205 25.90 -5.19 -6.48
CA LEU A 205 24.94 -4.34 -5.77
C LEU A 205 24.23 -3.47 -6.80
N VAL A 206 22.90 -3.60 -6.90
CA VAL A 206 22.10 -2.98 -7.98
C VAL A 206 20.84 -2.31 -7.42
N ALA A 207 20.66 -1.02 -7.73
CA ALA A 207 19.40 -0.33 -7.48
C ALA A 207 18.34 -0.77 -8.51
N ILE A 208 17.15 -1.11 -8.03
CA ILE A 208 15.95 -1.29 -8.84
C ILE A 208 15.18 0.03 -8.82
N ASP A 209 15.34 0.84 -9.86
CA ASP A 209 14.68 2.13 -9.98
C ASP A 209 14.26 2.42 -11.42
N GLY A 210 13.04 2.93 -11.61
CA GLY A 210 12.50 3.29 -12.93
C GLY A 210 12.36 2.15 -13.94
N VAL A 211 12.47 0.88 -13.53
CA VAL A 211 12.37 -0.28 -14.42
C VAL A 211 10.94 -0.85 -14.48
N PRO A 212 10.54 -1.48 -15.60
CA PRO A 212 9.19 -2.05 -15.73
C PRO A 212 9.00 -3.27 -14.81
N PRO A 213 7.74 -3.64 -14.46
CA PRO A 213 7.46 -4.75 -13.53
C PRO A 213 8.12 -6.08 -13.89
N ALA A 214 8.20 -6.42 -15.18
CA ALA A 214 8.87 -7.64 -15.63
C ALA A 214 10.36 -7.66 -15.27
N LYS A 215 11.03 -6.50 -15.36
CA LYS A 215 12.44 -6.38 -14.98
C LYS A 215 12.63 -6.38 -13.46
N VAL A 216 11.69 -5.82 -12.70
CA VAL A 216 11.67 -5.95 -11.23
C VAL A 216 11.61 -7.43 -10.85
N ALA A 217 10.69 -8.20 -11.44
CA ALA A 217 10.55 -9.64 -11.19
C ALA A 217 11.80 -10.43 -11.57
N GLU A 218 12.45 -10.11 -12.69
CA GLU A 218 13.72 -10.71 -13.09
C GLU A 218 14.83 -10.41 -12.06
N LEU A 219 15.02 -9.15 -11.69
CA LEU A 219 16.06 -8.74 -10.74
C LEU A 219 15.85 -9.35 -9.36
N LEU A 220 14.63 -9.34 -8.83
CA LEU A 220 14.32 -10.00 -7.54
C LEU A 220 14.45 -11.52 -7.65
N GLY A 221 14.03 -12.11 -8.77
CA GLY A 221 14.21 -13.53 -9.05
C GLY A 221 15.68 -13.95 -9.00
N ASP A 222 16.58 -13.12 -9.54
CA ASP A 222 18.01 -13.37 -9.58
C ASP A 222 18.73 -13.01 -8.29
N SER A 223 18.23 -12.04 -7.52
CA SER A 223 18.88 -11.54 -6.31
C SER A 223 18.81 -12.54 -5.17
N LEU A 224 19.95 -12.77 -4.52
CA LEU A 224 19.97 -13.50 -3.26
C LEU A 224 19.48 -12.63 -2.11
N ILE A 225 19.91 -11.37 -2.07
CA ILE A 225 19.62 -10.45 -0.97
C ILE A 225 18.83 -9.26 -1.50
N PHE A 226 17.81 -8.85 -0.76
CA PHE A 226 17.09 -7.60 -0.99
C PHE A 226 17.23 -6.69 0.24
N ILE A 227 17.74 -5.47 0.05
CA ILE A 227 17.82 -4.47 1.11
C ILE A 227 16.54 -3.64 1.12
N SER A 228 15.80 -3.77 2.22
CA SER A 228 14.57 -3.04 2.49
C SER A 228 14.86 -1.62 3.01
N PHE A 229 14.48 -0.63 2.21
CA PHE A 229 14.42 0.79 2.59
C PHE A 229 12.97 1.26 2.80
N LEU A 230 12.11 0.38 3.32
CA LEU A 230 10.73 0.71 3.63
C LEU A 230 10.65 1.90 4.60
N LYS A 231 9.54 2.64 4.51
CA LYS A 231 9.27 3.79 5.37
C LYS A 231 7.78 4.03 5.45
N GLN A 232 7.21 3.83 6.63
CA GLN A 232 5.80 4.15 6.93
C GLN A 232 4.86 3.59 5.86
N GLU A 233 4.90 2.27 5.65
CA GLU A 233 4.03 1.57 4.71
C GLU A 233 3.23 0.51 5.47
N ALA A 234 1.96 0.32 5.10
CA ALA A 234 1.13 -0.72 5.72
C ALA A 234 1.64 -2.13 5.36
N LEU A 235 1.87 -2.39 4.07
CA LEU A 235 2.26 -3.70 3.57
C LEU A 235 3.65 -3.72 2.94
N GLY A 236 4.15 -2.59 2.43
CA GLY A 236 5.51 -2.50 1.88
C GLY A 236 5.80 -3.54 0.80
N PHE A 237 5.01 -3.57 -0.28
CA PHE A 237 5.07 -4.58 -1.34
C PHE A 237 6.48 -5.04 -1.76
N PRO A 238 7.49 -4.15 -1.92
CA PRO A 238 8.82 -4.59 -2.34
C PRO A 238 9.43 -5.71 -1.47
N ALA A 239 9.23 -5.69 -0.15
CA ALA A 239 9.76 -6.72 0.73
C ALA A 239 8.98 -8.04 0.58
N ALA A 240 7.65 -8.01 0.52
CA ALA A 240 6.83 -9.18 0.27
C ALA A 240 7.10 -9.80 -1.13
N GLU A 241 7.30 -8.98 -2.16
CA GLU A 241 7.67 -9.40 -3.51
C GLU A 241 9.06 -10.05 -3.53
N ALA A 242 10.04 -9.47 -2.83
CA ALA A 242 11.39 -10.03 -2.69
C ALA A 242 11.37 -11.37 -1.93
N MET A 243 10.66 -11.46 -0.80
CA MET A 243 10.47 -12.70 -0.05
C MET A 243 9.78 -13.77 -0.91
N SER A 244 8.71 -13.42 -1.63
CA SER A 244 8.02 -14.34 -2.55
C SER A 244 8.98 -14.87 -3.63
N ALA A 245 9.82 -14.01 -4.21
CA ALA A 245 10.85 -14.40 -5.17
C ALA A 245 11.97 -15.27 -4.56
N GLY A 246 12.04 -15.38 -3.24
CA GLY A 246 13.05 -16.15 -2.51
C GLY A 246 14.31 -15.36 -2.18
N CYS A 247 14.25 -14.04 -2.06
CA CYS A 247 15.35 -13.23 -1.54
C CYS A 247 15.41 -13.31 0.00
N ILE A 248 16.62 -13.26 0.55
CA ILE A 248 16.85 -12.92 1.95
C ILE A 248 16.63 -11.41 2.10
N THR A 249 15.57 -11.02 2.80
CA THR A 249 15.24 -9.61 2.99
C THR A 249 15.92 -9.07 4.24
N VAL A 250 16.65 -7.96 4.12
CA VAL A 250 17.43 -7.33 5.19
C VAL A 250 17.06 -5.85 5.29
N GLY A 251 16.86 -5.31 6.49
CA GLY A 251 16.70 -3.87 6.69
C GLY A 251 15.41 -3.45 7.37
N PHE A 252 14.88 -2.30 6.98
CA PHE A 252 13.81 -1.63 7.71
C PHE A 252 12.44 -2.27 7.45
N THR A 253 11.64 -2.43 8.51
CA THR A 253 10.25 -2.88 8.41
C THR A 253 9.33 -1.74 7.96
N GLY A 254 9.74 -0.48 8.13
CA GLY A 254 8.86 0.65 7.85
C GLY A 254 7.62 0.67 8.75
N PHE A 255 7.71 0.02 9.93
CA PHE A 255 6.69 -0.20 10.95
C PHE A 255 5.51 -1.10 10.54
N GLY A 256 4.88 -0.87 9.40
CA GLY A 256 3.68 -1.63 9.06
C GLY A 256 3.92 -3.08 8.61
N THR A 257 5.14 -3.41 8.17
CA THR A 257 5.44 -4.76 7.66
C THR A 257 5.88 -5.76 8.72
N GLU A 258 5.91 -5.37 9.99
CA GLU A 258 6.33 -6.23 11.11
C GLU A 258 5.50 -7.52 11.22
N GLU A 259 4.28 -7.52 10.68
CA GLU A 259 3.40 -8.71 10.61
C GLU A 259 3.95 -9.84 9.73
N TYR A 260 4.89 -9.54 8.83
CA TYR A 260 5.52 -10.55 7.96
C TYR A 260 7.03 -10.42 7.84
N PHE A 261 7.61 -9.26 8.13
CA PHE A 261 9.05 -9.04 8.11
C PHE A 261 9.60 -9.06 9.53
N SER A 262 9.94 -10.27 9.97
CA SER A 262 10.44 -10.59 11.31
C SER A 262 11.75 -11.39 11.22
N PRO A 263 12.42 -11.68 12.36
CA PRO A 263 13.57 -12.57 12.38
C PRO A 263 13.31 -14.01 11.87
N ASP A 264 12.03 -14.43 11.82
CA ASP A 264 11.64 -15.77 11.32
C ASP A 264 11.51 -15.81 9.79
N THR A 265 11.47 -14.65 9.13
CA THR A 265 11.23 -14.51 7.68
C THR A 265 12.26 -13.62 6.98
N GLY A 266 13.17 -13.00 7.72
CA GLY A 266 14.22 -12.14 7.19
C GLY A 266 15.18 -11.67 8.29
N VAL A 267 15.85 -10.55 8.03
CA VAL A 267 16.79 -9.91 8.96
C VAL A 267 16.41 -8.44 9.15
N PRO A 268 15.38 -8.14 9.97
CA PRO A 268 14.99 -6.77 10.23
C PRO A 268 16.08 -6.04 11.04
N THR A 269 16.24 -4.75 10.77
CA THR A 269 17.14 -3.86 11.52
C THR A 269 16.36 -2.70 12.14
N PRO A 270 16.85 -2.09 13.24
CA PRO A 270 16.19 -0.94 13.83
C PRO A 270 15.92 0.16 12.80
N GLU A 271 14.73 0.75 12.83
CA GLU A 271 14.31 1.73 11.83
C GLU A 271 15.26 2.95 11.78
N GLY A 272 15.83 3.23 10.62
CA GLY A 272 16.75 4.36 10.41
C GLY A 272 18.20 4.12 10.85
N ASP A 273 18.53 2.95 11.41
CA ASP A 273 19.89 2.60 11.80
C ASP A 273 20.71 2.09 10.60
N LEU A 274 21.36 3.02 9.89
CA LEU A 274 22.19 2.70 8.71
C LEU A 274 23.42 1.86 9.05
N PRO A 275 24.18 2.12 10.15
CA PRO A 275 25.25 1.22 10.56
C PRO A 275 24.80 -0.22 10.79
N ALA A 276 23.69 -0.43 11.50
CA ALA A 276 23.13 -1.77 11.72
C ALA A 276 22.71 -2.43 10.40
N LEU A 277 22.12 -1.67 9.46
CA LEU A 277 21.75 -2.17 8.14
C LEU A 277 22.95 -2.64 7.32
N VAL A 278 24.03 -1.85 7.28
CA VAL A 278 25.28 -2.23 6.60
C VAL A 278 25.86 -3.48 7.25
N GLN A 279 25.94 -3.52 8.58
CA GLN A 279 26.48 -4.68 9.30
C GLN A 279 25.65 -5.94 9.07
N ALA A 280 24.33 -5.85 9.13
CA ALA A 280 23.43 -6.98 8.87
C ALA A 280 23.59 -7.52 7.45
N THR A 281 23.70 -6.64 6.46
CA THR A 281 23.92 -7.04 5.06
C THR A 281 25.26 -7.78 4.89
N GLU A 282 26.34 -7.25 5.48
CA GLU A 282 27.65 -7.91 5.47
C GLU A 282 27.64 -9.26 6.18
N SER A 283 26.94 -9.36 7.31
CA SER A 283 26.78 -10.61 8.07
C SER A 283 26.02 -11.66 7.28
N VAL A 284 24.93 -11.29 6.59
CA VAL A 284 24.18 -12.21 5.73
C VAL A 284 25.04 -12.72 4.57
N ILE A 285 25.79 -11.83 3.90
CA ILE A 285 26.76 -12.24 2.86
C ILE A 285 27.81 -13.19 3.45
N ALA A 286 28.34 -12.87 4.63
CA ALA A 286 29.39 -13.66 5.25
C ALA A 286 28.91 -15.06 5.64
N GLU A 287 27.71 -15.17 6.19
CA GLU A 287 27.06 -16.42 6.57
C GLU A 287 26.70 -17.27 5.34
N TYR A 288 26.11 -16.67 4.30
CA TYR A 288 25.71 -17.43 3.12
C TYR A 288 26.91 -18.07 2.41
N GLU A 289 28.06 -17.37 2.39
CA GLU A 289 29.29 -17.90 1.80
C GLU A 289 29.94 -19.01 2.65
N SER A 290 29.72 -19.04 3.97
CA SER A 290 30.30 -20.06 4.84
C SER A 290 29.38 -21.26 5.05
N SER A 291 28.06 -21.03 5.18
CA SER A 291 27.05 -22.04 5.47
C SER A 291 25.65 -21.54 5.08
N PRO A 292 25.20 -21.78 3.84
CA PRO A 292 23.94 -21.22 3.34
C PRO A 292 22.68 -21.91 3.90
N ALA A 293 22.79 -23.13 4.45
CA ALA A 293 21.64 -23.99 4.77
C ALA A 293 20.53 -23.32 5.60
N ARG A 294 20.90 -22.55 6.63
CA ARG A 294 19.91 -21.83 7.47
C ARG A 294 19.22 -20.71 6.68
N LEU A 295 19.97 -19.95 5.88
CA LEU A 295 19.44 -18.85 5.07
C LEU A 295 18.62 -19.36 3.88
N ASP A 296 18.94 -20.54 3.36
CA ASP A 296 18.13 -21.24 2.35
C ASP A 296 16.77 -21.68 2.92
N ALA A 297 16.76 -22.22 4.14
CA ALA A 297 15.51 -22.52 4.84
C ALA A 297 14.72 -21.23 5.10
N LEU A 298 15.36 -20.18 5.63
CA LEU A 298 14.74 -18.88 5.91
C LEU A 298 14.04 -18.29 4.68
N ARG A 299 14.71 -18.21 3.53
CA ARG A 299 14.12 -17.62 2.32
C ARG A 299 13.00 -18.47 1.73
N LYS A 300 13.04 -19.79 1.92
CA LYS A 300 11.96 -20.70 1.51
C LYS A 300 10.72 -20.53 2.39
N ASP A 301 10.92 -20.50 3.71
CA ASP A 301 9.84 -20.33 4.69
C ASP A 301 9.22 -18.93 4.57
N ALA A 302 10.04 -17.89 4.37
CA ALA A 302 9.57 -16.53 4.12
C ALA A 302 8.68 -16.45 2.86
N SER A 303 9.10 -17.08 1.75
CA SER A 303 8.31 -17.14 0.51
C SER A 303 6.96 -17.84 0.74
N ALA A 304 6.97 -18.99 1.42
CA ALA A 304 5.75 -19.72 1.75
C ALA A 304 4.81 -18.89 2.64
N PHE A 305 5.36 -18.24 3.67
CA PHE A 305 4.61 -17.40 4.59
C PHE A 305 3.91 -16.24 3.87
N VAL A 306 4.63 -15.43 3.09
CA VAL A 306 4.02 -14.28 2.41
C VAL A 306 3.00 -14.70 1.35
N ARG A 307 3.22 -15.84 0.67
CA ARG A 307 2.26 -16.37 -0.32
C ARG A 307 0.97 -16.87 0.31
N ASP A 308 1.05 -17.55 1.46
CA ASP A 308 -0.15 -17.96 2.20
C ASP A 308 -0.88 -16.74 2.79
N ARG A 309 -0.12 -15.86 3.46
CA ARG A 309 -0.65 -14.69 4.18
C ARG A 309 -1.43 -13.74 3.28
N TYR A 310 -0.93 -13.53 2.07
CA TYR A 310 -1.49 -12.59 1.09
C TYR A 310 -2.11 -13.27 -0.13
N ALA A 311 -2.59 -14.52 0.04
CA ALA A 311 -3.29 -15.24 -1.02
C ALA A 311 -4.54 -14.46 -1.50
N PRO A 312 -4.81 -14.39 -2.82
CA PRO A 312 -5.99 -13.72 -3.38
C PRO A 312 -7.32 -14.18 -2.75
N GLU A 313 -7.42 -15.45 -2.38
CA GLU A 313 -8.59 -16.05 -1.75
C GLU A 313 -8.84 -15.48 -0.35
N ARG A 314 -7.77 -15.21 0.42
CA ARG A 314 -7.87 -14.58 1.74
C ARG A 314 -8.35 -13.14 1.63
N PHE A 315 -7.85 -12.40 0.64
CA PHE A 315 -8.34 -11.05 0.36
C PHE A 315 -9.83 -11.08 -0.01
N ARG A 316 -10.24 -11.93 -0.97
CA ARG A 316 -11.65 -12.05 -1.38
C ARG A 316 -12.55 -12.44 -0.22
N LYS A 317 -12.18 -13.46 0.55
CA LYS A 317 -12.95 -13.92 1.71
C LYS A 317 -13.07 -12.81 2.77
N GLY A 318 -11.96 -12.22 3.18
CA GLY A 318 -11.94 -11.18 4.20
C GLY A 318 -12.72 -9.93 3.80
N LEU A 319 -12.62 -9.51 2.54
CA LEU A 319 -13.42 -8.41 2.00
C LEU A 319 -14.92 -8.69 2.12
N LEU A 320 -15.39 -9.86 1.66
CA LEU A 320 -16.81 -10.20 1.67
C LEU A 320 -17.36 -10.40 3.09
N GLU A 321 -16.55 -10.96 4.00
CA GLU A 321 -16.91 -11.09 5.42
C GLU A 321 -17.02 -9.71 6.10
N ALA A 322 -16.03 -8.84 5.90
CA ALA A 322 -16.06 -7.47 6.42
C ALA A 322 -17.25 -6.69 5.85
N TRP A 323 -17.53 -6.84 4.56
CA TRP A 323 -18.62 -6.10 3.93
C TRP A 323 -20.01 -6.51 4.44
N LYS A 324 -20.23 -7.79 4.73
CA LYS A 324 -21.47 -8.26 5.40
C LYS A 324 -21.66 -7.64 6.78
N GLN A 325 -20.57 -7.51 7.55
CA GLN A 325 -20.61 -6.86 8.87
C GLN A 325 -20.95 -5.37 8.73
N ILE A 326 -20.31 -4.69 7.78
CA ILE A 326 -20.58 -3.30 7.46
C ILE A 326 -22.06 -3.13 7.09
N GLU A 327 -22.58 -3.90 6.14
CA GLU A 327 -23.98 -3.85 5.72
C GLU A 327 -24.95 -3.97 6.90
N THR A 328 -24.74 -4.97 7.76
CA THR A 328 -25.54 -5.19 8.97
C THR A 328 -25.52 -3.98 9.92
N ALA A 329 -24.33 -3.37 10.11
CA ALA A 329 -24.17 -2.18 10.93
C ALA A 329 -24.85 -0.95 10.30
N LEU A 330 -24.76 -0.81 8.98
CA LEU A 330 -25.39 0.30 8.27
C LEU A 330 -26.92 0.23 8.30
N GLU A 331 -27.50 -0.97 8.19
CA GLU A 331 -28.95 -1.18 8.29
C GLU A 331 -29.50 -0.91 9.69
N SER A 332 -28.77 -1.32 10.73
CA SER A 332 -29.17 -1.11 12.12
C SER A 332 -29.26 0.38 12.46
N SER A 333 -28.33 1.18 11.93
CA SER A 333 -28.32 2.64 12.08
C SER A 333 -29.48 3.36 11.37
N LYS A 334 -30.17 2.74 10.41
CA LYS A 334 -31.38 3.32 9.77
C LYS A 334 -32.63 3.20 10.64
N ARG A 335 -32.62 2.35 11.67
CA ARG A 335 -33.79 2.02 12.51
C ARG A 335 -33.86 2.81 13.82
N THR A 336 -32.81 3.57 14.14
CA THR A 336 -32.68 4.51 15.27
C THR A 336 -32.74 5.94 14.79
#